data_AF-A0A3N5T796-F1
#
_entry.id   AF-A0A3N5T796-F1
#
_cell.length_a   1.000
_cell.length_b   1.000
_cell.length_c   1.000
_cell.angle_alpha   90.00
_cell.angle_beta   90.00
_cell.angle_gamma   90.00
#
_symmetry.space_group_name_H-M   'P 1'
#
loop_
_entity.id
_entity.type
_entity.pdbx_description
1 polymer ?
#
loop_
_entity_poly.entity_id
_entity_poly.type
_entity_poly.pdbx_seq_one_letter_code
_entity_poly.pdbx_strand_id
1 'polypeptide(L)'
;THELVRHRAGMAFSQESLRYVRLDNLGVWLPEALKGNQAAVKRFTEVVSFLEGVQKEFAELFEIKNLKDFSKKKKLTSMFRRLAPIGLGTTIMVTGNLRAWRHVIAMRTSAGAEEEIRLVVGMIAEKLKAEYPLVFQDMTHDSETGEWVFEHKKV
;
A
#
# COMPACT_ATOMS: atom_id res chain seq x y z
N THR A 1 -0.57 0.33 2.88
CA THR A 1 -1.91 -0.30 3.09
C THR A 1 -2.41 -0.26 4.53
N HIS A 2 -1.54 -0.28 5.54
CA HIS A 2 -1.96 -0.29 6.96
C HIS A 2 -2.83 0.93 7.37
N GLU A 3 -2.65 2.08 6.71
CA GLU A 3 -3.53 3.26 6.86
C GLU A 3 -4.89 3.12 6.16
N LEU A 4 -4.90 2.50 4.98
CA LEU A 4 -6.09 2.34 4.15
C LEU A 4 -7.13 1.44 4.84
N VAL A 5 -6.69 0.33 5.42
CA VAL A 5 -7.57 -0.65 6.10
C VAL A 5 -8.16 -0.13 7.42
N ARG A 6 -7.79 1.08 7.86
CA ARG A 6 -8.43 1.74 9.02
C ARG A 6 -9.81 2.32 8.68
N HIS A 7 -10.12 2.46 7.40
CA HIS A 7 -11.43 2.85 6.90
C HIS A 7 -12.39 1.67 6.93
N ARG A 8 -13.24 1.58 7.96
CA ARG A 8 -14.06 0.39 8.23
C ARG A 8 -15.46 0.45 7.63
N ALA A 9 -16.14 1.58 7.77
CA ALA A 9 -17.55 1.71 7.44
C ALA A 9 -17.76 1.67 5.91
N GLY A 10 -18.51 0.69 5.43
CA GLY A 10 -18.84 0.57 4.01
C GLY A 10 -17.66 0.17 3.12
N MET A 11 -16.59 -0.37 3.70
CA MET A 11 -15.38 -0.85 3.00
C MET A 11 -15.17 -2.35 3.23
N ALA A 12 -14.66 -3.04 2.22
CA ALA A 12 -14.22 -4.43 2.29
C ALA A 12 -12.84 -4.58 1.63
N PHE A 13 -12.01 -5.44 2.19
CA PHE A 13 -10.60 -5.58 1.82
C PHE A 13 -10.24 -7.04 1.58
N SER A 14 -9.53 -7.30 0.49
CA SER A 14 -8.84 -8.56 0.25
C SER A 14 -7.39 -8.23 -0.08
N GLN A 15 -6.47 -8.54 0.85
CA GLN A 15 -5.07 -8.19 0.72
C GLN A 15 -4.23 -9.45 0.57
N GLU A 16 -3.19 -9.34 -0.25
CA GLU A 16 -2.13 -10.32 -0.34
C GLU A 16 -1.57 -10.69 1.04
N SER A 17 -1.49 -11.99 1.32
CA SER A 17 -1.01 -12.49 2.59
C SER A 17 0.42 -13.00 2.46
N LEU A 18 1.34 -12.29 3.11
CA LEU A 18 2.76 -12.69 3.25
C LEU A 18 2.96 -14.00 4.05
N ARG A 19 1.89 -14.62 4.56
CA ARG A 19 1.93 -15.99 5.08
C ARG A 19 1.90 -17.05 3.97
N TYR A 20 1.56 -16.68 2.74
CA TYR A 20 1.43 -17.59 1.61
C TYR A 20 2.36 -17.21 0.45
N VAL A 21 2.54 -15.92 0.22
CA VAL A 21 3.41 -15.40 -0.86
C VAL A 21 4.88 -15.48 -0.48
N ARG A 22 5.74 -15.66 -1.49
CA ARG A 22 7.20 -15.67 -1.35
C ARG A 22 7.73 -14.23 -1.40
N LEU A 23 8.76 -13.98 -0.60
CA LEU A 23 9.44 -12.69 -0.52
C LEU A 23 10.76 -12.75 -1.27
N ASP A 24 10.73 -13.29 -2.49
CA ASP A 24 11.89 -13.46 -3.37
C ASP A 24 12.21 -12.22 -4.21
N ASN A 25 11.26 -11.30 -4.31
CA ASN A 25 11.43 -9.97 -4.89
C ASN A 25 10.74 -8.94 -4.00
N LEU A 26 11.52 -8.08 -3.33
CA LEU A 26 10.99 -7.04 -2.46
C LEU A 26 10.76 -5.75 -3.26
N GLY A 27 9.58 -5.61 -3.85
CA GLY A 27 9.14 -4.33 -4.43
C GLY A 27 8.96 -3.28 -3.33
N VAL A 28 9.59 -2.12 -3.45
CA VAL A 28 9.49 -1.03 -2.47
C VAL A 28 9.24 0.29 -3.19
N TRP A 29 8.48 1.18 -2.55
CA TRP A 29 8.37 2.57 -2.98
C TRP A 29 9.52 3.38 -2.39
N LEU A 30 10.11 4.28 -3.19
CA LEU A 30 11.13 5.22 -2.71
C LEU A 30 10.45 6.54 -2.36
N PRO A 31 10.49 6.98 -1.09
CA PRO A 31 9.83 8.21 -0.71
C PRO A 31 10.42 9.45 -1.38
N GLU A 32 9.61 10.49 -1.59
CA GLU A 32 10.06 11.76 -2.18
C GLU A 32 11.16 12.41 -1.33
N ALA A 33 11.16 12.17 -0.01
CA ALA A 33 12.21 12.61 0.92
C ALA A 33 13.62 12.08 0.57
N LEU A 34 13.74 11.00 -0.21
CA LEU A 34 15.02 10.49 -0.70
C LEU A 34 15.50 11.18 -1.98
N LYS A 35 14.62 11.93 -2.67
CA LYS A 35 14.92 12.53 -3.96
C LYS A 35 16.05 13.54 -3.86
N GLY A 36 16.97 13.51 -4.83
CA GLY A 36 18.14 14.38 -4.86
C GLY A 36 19.30 13.92 -3.94
N ASN A 37 19.08 12.96 -3.04
CA ASN A 37 20.14 12.41 -2.19
C ASN A 37 20.55 11.00 -2.65
N GLN A 38 21.51 10.94 -3.59
CA GLN A 38 21.99 9.68 -4.16
C GLN A 38 22.58 8.72 -3.10
N ALA A 39 23.22 9.25 -2.07
CA ALA A 39 23.79 8.42 -1.00
C ALA A 39 22.69 7.75 -0.16
N ALA A 40 21.61 8.48 0.16
CA ALA A 40 20.46 7.93 0.88
C ALA A 40 19.71 6.89 0.04
N VAL A 41 19.48 7.18 -1.26
CA VAL A 41 18.88 6.22 -2.20
C VAL A 41 19.72 4.94 -2.27
N LYS A 42 21.04 5.06 -2.46
CA LYS A 42 21.95 3.91 -2.48
C LYS A 42 21.84 3.09 -1.20
N ARG A 43 21.87 3.74 -0.04
CA ARG A 43 21.81 3.05 1.25
C ARG A 43 20.47 2.34 1.46
N PHE A 44 19.37 2.95 1.07
CA PHE A 44 18.04 2.35 1.13
C PHE A 44 17.99 1.08 0.26
N THR A 45 18.43 1.18 -0.99
CA THR A 45 18.46 0.04 -1.93
C THR A 45 19.37 -1.09 -1.43
N GLU A 46 20.54 -0.79 -0.88
CA GLU A 46 21.43 -1.79 -0.28
C GLU A 46 20.75 -2.58 0.84
N VAL A 47 20.02 -1.89 1.73
CA VAL A 47 19.31 -2.54 2.85
C VAL A 47 18.18 -3.43 2.33
N VAL A 48 17.40 -2.96 1.35
CA VAL A 48 16.32 -3.75 0.74
C VAL A 48 16.88 -4.99 0.05
N SER A 49 17.96 -4.85 -0.72
CA SER A 49 18.65 -5.97 -1.37
C SER A 49 19.22 -6.97 -0.37
N PHE A 50 19.78 -6.49 0.76
CA PHE A 50 20.24 -7.36 1.83
C PHE A 50 19.09 -8.16 2.44
N LEU A 51 17.96 -7.52 2.75
CA LEU A 51 16.79 -8.19 3.29
C LEU A 51 16.23 -9.22 2.31
N GLU A 52 16.19 -8.91 1.01
CA GLU A 52 15.79 -9.85 -0.04
C GLU A 52 16.73 -11.07 -0.08
N GLY A 53 18.04 -10.87 0.01
CA GLY A 53 19.03 -11.94 0.12
C GLY A 53 18.75 -12.87 1.31
N VAL A 54 18.50 -12.30 2.49
CA VAL A 54 18.13 -13.07 3.70
C VAL A 54 16.86 -13.91 3.48
N GLN A 55 15.85 -13.39 2.76
CA GLN A 55 14.65 -14.17 2.44
C GLN A 55 14.96 -15.39 1.54
N LYS A 56 15.85 -15.22 0.56
CA LYS A 56 16.29 -16.30 -0.34
C LYS A 56 17.10 -17.35 0.41
N GLU A 57 18.06 -16.93 1.24
CA GLU A 57 18.84 -17.82 2.10
C GLU A 57 17.96 -18.63 3.06
N PHE A 58 16.95 -18.00 3.67
CA PHE A 58 15.98 -18.72 4.50
C PHE A 58 15.17 -19.74 3.70
N ALA A 59 14.77 -19.42 2.46
CA ALA A 59 14.08 -20.37 1.61
C ALA A 59 14.93 -21.61 1.30
N GLU A 60 16.25 -21.44 1.16
CA GLU A 60 17.22 -22.52 0.94
C GLU A 60 17.49 -23.32 2.21
N LEU A 61 17.83 -22.67 3.33
CA LEU A 61 18.13 -23.31 4.62
C LEU A 61 16.99 -24.19 5.15
N PHE A 62 15.74 -23.81 4.88
CA PHE A 62 14.56 -24.58 5.26
C PHE A 62 14.00 -25.45 4.12
N GLU A 63 14.68 -25.52 2.98
CA GLU A 63 14.30 -26.27 1.77
C GLU A 63 12.82 -26.10 1.40
N ILE A 64 12.31 -24.87 1.48
CA ILE A 64 10.86 -24.62 1.48
C ILE A 64 10.20 -25.02 0.15
N LYS A 65 10.96 -25.09 -0.94
CA LYS A 65 10.51 -25.56 -2.26
C LYS A 65 10.14 -27.05 -2.22
N ASN A 66 10.90 -27.86 -1.48
CA ASN A 66 10.74 -29.32 -1.40
C ASN A 66 9.65 -29.76 -0.40
N LEU A 67 9.23 -28.87 0.50
CA LEU A 67 8.20 -29.18 1.50
C LEU A 67 6.83 -29.42 0.85
N LYS A 68 6.23 -30.60 1.05
CA LYS A 68 4.85 -30.87 0.60
C LYS A 68 3.78 -30.39 1.59
N ASP A 69 4.14 -30.26 2.87
CA ASP A 69 3.23 -29.80 3.92
C ASP A 69 3.01 -28.28 3.87
N PHE A 70 1.79 -27.88 3.52
CA PHE A 70 1.34 -26.48 3.48
C PHE A 70 1.34 -25.80 4.85
N SER A 71 1.04 -26.51 5.94
CA SER A 71 1.02 -25.95 7.28
C SER A 71 2.42 -25.56 7.73
N LYS A 72 3.41 -26.43 7.47
CA LYS A 72 4.82 -26.14 7.74
C LYS A 72 5.33 -24.99 6.87
N LYS A 73 5.01 -24.99 5.55
CA LYS A 73 5.34 -23.87 4.65
C LYS A 73 4.80 -22.53 5.19
N LYS A 74 3.54 -22.50 5.64
CA LYS A 74 2.87 -21.31 6.19
C LYS A 74 3.50 -20.81 7.50
N LYS A 75 3.99 -21.72 8.35
CA LYS A 75 4.71 -21.36 9.58
C LYS A 75 6.05 -20.69 9.28
N LEU A 76 6.79 -21.23 8.29
CA LEU A 76 8.09 -20.70 7.86
C LEU A 76 7.97 -19.33 7.19
N THR A 77 7.09 -19.16 6.20
CA THR A 77 6.83 -17.85 5.58
C THR A 77 6.37 -16.81 6.58
N SER A 78 5.54 -17.21 7.55
CA SER A 78 5.14 -16.31 8.63
C SER A 78 6.29 -15.90 9.55
N MET A 79 7.37 -16.70 9.62
CA MET A 79 8.61 -16.31 10.31
C MET A 79 9.44 -15.39 9.42
N PHE A 80 9.66 -15.75 8.16
CA PHE A 80 10.49 -15.00 7.21
C PHE A 80 10.03 -13.55 7.05
N ARG A 81 8.71 -13.33 6.93
CA ARG A 81 8.10 -12.01 6.78
C ARG A 81 8.32 -11.05 7.95
N ARG A 82 8.81 -11.53 9.11
CA ARG A 82 9.12 -10.65 10.26
C ARG A 82 10.30 -9.72 9.98
N LEU A 83 11.11 -10.06 8.98
CA LEU A 83 12.21 -9.23 8.50
C LEU A 83 11.83 -8.42 7.26
N ALA A 84 10.59 -8.54 6.76
CA ALA A 84 10.14 -7.73 5.64
C ALA A 84 10.02 -6.26 6.08
N PRO A 85 10.52 -5.30 5.29
CA PRO A 85 10.44 -3.88 5.64
C PRO A 85 8.99 -3.38 5.54
N ILE A 86 8.67 -2.33 6.28
CA ILE A 86 7.34 -1.71 6.26
C ILE A 86 6.98 -1.11 4.89
N GLY A 87 7.99 -0.64 4.15
CA GLY A 87 7.86 -0.10 2.80
C GLY A 87 7.67 -1.15 1.70
N LEU A 88 7.48 -2.42 2.07
CA LEU A 88 7.18 -3.49 1.11
C LEU A 88 5.86 -3.21 0.39
N GLY A 89 5.94 -3.12 -0.93
CA GLY A 89 4.81 -3.09 -1.83
C GLY A 89 3.97 -4.36 -1.71
N THR A 90 2.66 -4.20 -1.79
CA THR A 90 1.70 -5.31 -1.65
C THR A 90 0.47 -5.04 -2.48
N THR A 91 -0.23 -6.10 -2.86
CA THR A 91 -1.48 -5.99 -3.62
C THR A 91 -2.69 -6.06 -2.71
N ILE A 92 -3.67 -5.18 -2.93
CA ILE A 92 -4.94 -5.15 -2.20
C ILE A 92 -6.10 -4.85 -3.15
N MET A 93 -7.16 -5.64 -3.04
CA MET A 93 -8.47 -5.31 -3.60
C MET A 93 -9.31 -4.61 -2.53
N VAL A 94 -9.93 -3.50 -2.92
CA VAL A 94 -10.77 -2.69 -2.05
C VAL A 94 -12.13 -2.49 -2.71
N THR A 95 -13.18 -2.84 -1.99
CA THR A 95 -14.56 -2.53 -2.38
C THR A 95 -15.12 -1.53 -1.39
N GLY A 96 -15.82 -0.51 -1.88
CA GLY A 96 -16.39 0.52 -1.04
C GLY A 96 -17.66 1.09 -1.66
N ASN A 97 -18.65 1.42 -0.82
CA ASN A 97 -19.79 2.20 -1.31
C ASN A 97 -19.37 3.66 -1.55
N LEU A 98 -20.17 4.40 -2.34
CA LEU A 98 -19.82 5.75 -2.76
C LEU A 98 -19.67 6.73 -1.59
N ARG A 99 -20.46 6.59 -0.52
CA ARG A 99 -20.34 7.41 0.69
C ARG A 99 -19.00 7.17 1.40
N ALA A 100 -18.59 5.91 1.52
CA ALA A 100 -17.32 5.54 2.12
C ALA A 100 -16.15 6.11 1.31
N TRP A 101 -16.21 6.03 -0.02
CA TRP A 101 -15.17 6.62 -0.88
C TRP A 101 -15.05 8.14 -0.74
N ARG A 102 -16.16 8.87 -0.65
CA ARG A 102 -16.12 10.32 -0.37
C ARG A 102 -15.35 10.63 0.91
N HIS A 103 -15.62 9.87 1.99
CA HIS A 103 -14.90 10.03 3.25
C HIS A 103 -13.40 9.70 3.13
N VAL A 104 -13.07 8.59 2.46
CA VAL A 104 -11.67 8.18 2.27
C VAL A 104 -10.90 9.21 1.46
N ILE A 105 -11.48 9.72 0.37
CA ILE A 105 -10.86 10.76 -0.46
C ILE A 105 -10.56 11.98 0.40
N ALA A 106 -11.59 12.57 1.03
CA ALA A 106 -11.42 13.77 1.85
C ALA A 106 -10.34 13.64 2.95
N MET A 107 -10.24 12.45 3.56
CA MET A 107 -9.27 12.19 4.65
C MET A 107 -7.86 11.87 4.14
N ARG A 108 -7.73 11.26 2.96
CA ARG A 108 -6.46 10.68 2.49
C ARG A 108 -5.81 11.45 1.37
N THR A 109 -6.48 12.45 0.80
CA THR A 109 -5.86 13.40 -0.12
C THR A 109 -5.46 14.71 0.57
N SER A 110 -5.78 14.88 1.85
CA SER A 110 -5.43 16.08 2.60
C SER A 110 -3.91 16.28 2.72
N ALA A 111 -3.47 17.52 2.87
CA ALA A 111 -2.06 17.90 2.90
C ALA A 111 -1.26 17.19 4.02
N GLY A 112 -1.93 16.86 5.14
CA GLY A 112 -1.33 16.16 6.27
C GLY A 112 -1.32 14.63 6.18
N ALA A 113 -1.83 14.05 5.09
CA ALA A 113 -1.76 12.61 4.87
C ALA A 113 -0.41 12.18 4.24
N GLU A 114 -0.03 10.92 4.44
CA GLU A 114 1.22 10.37 3.89
C GLU A 114 1.23 10.42 2.35
N GLU A 115 2.40 10.64 1.75
CA GLU A 115 2.54 10.86 0.30
C GLU A 115 1.99 9.69 -0.54
N GLU A 116 2.23 8.44 -0.16
CA GLU A 116 1.83 7.29 -0.99
C GLU A 116 0.32 7.09 -0.99
N ILE A 117 -0.33 7.27 0.16
CA ILE A 117 -1.79 7.14 0.25
C ILE A 117 -2.48 8.31 -0.46
N ARG A 118 -1.89 9.51 -0.42
CA ARG A 118 -2.39 10.67 -1.19
C ARG A 118 -2.36 10.39 -2.68
N LEU A 119 -1.23 9.88 -3.20
CA LEU A 119 -1.09 9.54 -4.62
C LEU A 119 -2.12 8.51 -5.06
N VAL A 120 -2.21 7.37 -4.35
CA VAL A 120 -3.12 6.28 -4.72
C VAL A 120 -4.59 6.70 -4.59
N VAL A 121 -4.96 7.40 -3.52
CA VAL A 121 -6.36 7.83 -3.33
C VAL A 121 -6.73 8.97 -4.29
N GLY A 122 -5.79 9.85 -4.65
CA GLY A 122 -6.00 10.86 -5.69
C GLY A 122 -6.34 10.22 -7.04
N MET A 123 -5.60 9.19 -7.46
CA MET A 123 -5.92 8.43 -8.68
C MET A 123 -7.31 7.77 -8.62
N ILE A 124 -7.72 7.30 -7.43
CA ILE A 124 -9.07 6.75 -7.23
C ILE A 124 -10.12 7.86 -7.33
N ALA A 125 -9.86 9.04 -6.75
CA ALA A 125 -10.77 10.18 -6.80
C ALA A 125 -11.04 10.62 -8.24
N GLU A 126 -10.00 10.73 -9.08
CA GLU A 126 -10.12 11.04 -10.50
C GLU A 126 -11.03 10.04 -11.22
N LYS A 127 -10.78 8.74 -11.04
CA LYS A 127 -11.57 7.67 -11.66
C LYS A 127 -13.02 7.69 -11.19
N LEU A 128 -13.26 7.84 -9.89
CA LEU A 128 -14.62 7.89 -9.35
C LEU A 128 -15.40 9.12 -9.80
N LYS A 129 -14.74 10.28 -9.95
CA LYS A 129 -15.36 11.49 -10.49
C LYS A 129 -15.76 11.30 -11.96
N ALA A 130 -14.91 10.66 -12.75
CA ALA A 130 -15.19 10.38 -14.15
C ALA A 130 -16.35 9.38 -14.33
N GLU A 131 -16.36 8.31 -13.54
CA GLU A 131 -17.39 7.24 -13.64
C GLU A 131 -18.73 7.63 -13.00
N TYR A 132 -18.72 8.40 -11.92
CA TYR A 132 -19.92 8.77 -11.15
C TYR A 132 -20.07 10.29 -10.97
N PRO A 133 -20.15 11.08 -12.07
CA PRO A 133 -20.05 12.54 -12.01
C PRO A 133 -21.12 13.20 -11.14
N LEU A 134 -22.36 12.68 -11.15
CA LEU A 134 -23.46 13.23 -10.33
C LEU A 134 -23.23 13.06 -8.82
N VAL A 135 -22.48 12.02 -8.41
CA VAL A 135 -22.21 11.72 -7.01
C VAL A 135 -21.01 12.51 -6.48
N PHE A 136 -20.11 12.90 -7.37
CA PHE A 136 -18.87 13.63 -7.06
C PHE A 136 -18.83 15.03 -7.69
N GLN A 137 -19.99 15.60 -8.05
CA GLN A 137 -20.08 16.91 -8.70
C GLN A 137 -19.54 18.06 -7.83
N ASP A 138 -19.65 17.93 -6.51
CA ASP A 138 -19.17 18.88 -5.51
C ASP A 138 -17.71 18.64 -5.11
N MET A 139 -17.02 17.72 -5.78
CA MET A 139 -15.62 17.37 -5.52
C MET A 139 -14.70 18.14 -6.47
N THR A 140 -13.76 18.93 -5.95
CA THR A 140 -12.76 19.68 -6.72
C THR A 140 -11.35 19.22 -6.39
N HIS A 141 -10.42 19.38 -7.34
CA HIS A 141 -9.00 19.12 -7.15
C HIS A 141 -8.26 20.45 -7.08
N ASP A 142 -7.52 20.66 -6.00
CA ASP A 142 -6.61 21.78 -5.86
C ASP A 142 -5.24 21.39 -6.44
N SER A 143 -4.84 22.05 -7.52
CA SER A 143 -3.58 21.75 -8.21
C SER A 143 -2.33 22.21 -7.45
N GLU A 144 -2.46 23.16 -6.53
CA GLU A 144 -1.32 23.66 -5.74
C GLU A 144 -1.01 22.70 -4.58
N THR A 145 -2.05 22.26 -3.88
CA THR A 145 -1.91 21.41 -2.71
C THR A 145 -1.99 19.92 -3.05
N GLY A 146 -2.62 19.55 -4.17
CA GLY A 146 -2.94 18.17 -4.55
C GLY A 146 -4.12 17.58 -3.77
N GLU A 147 -4.90 18.41 -3.07
CA GLU A 147 -6.04 17.98 -2.28
C GLU A 147 -7.30 17.77 -3.14
N TRP A 148 -8.08 16.73 -2.81
CA TRP A 148 -9.45 16.60 -3.28
C TRP A 148 -10.41 17.05 -2.18
N VAL A 149 -11.17 18.12 -2.47
CA VAL A 149 -12.04 18.79 -1.50
C VAL A 149 -13.50 18.64 -1.93
N PHE A 150 -14.38 18.44 -0.95
CA PHE A 150 -15.82 18.43 -1.16
C PHE A 150 -16.44 19.70 -0.60
N GLU A 151 -17.25 20.40 -1.41
CA GLU A 151 -18.02 21.56 -0.95
C GLU A 151 -19.03 21.14 0.14
N HIS A 152 -19.70 20.00 -0.05
CA HIS A 152 -20.70 19.50 0.88
C HIS A 152 -20.12 18.36 1.73
N LYS A 153 -19.53 18.73 2.87
CA LYS A 153 -19.08 17.78 3.89
C LYS A 153 -20.29 17.23 4.66
N LYS A 154 -20.79 16.07 4.24
CA LYS A 154 -21.67 15.26 5.10
C LYS A 154 -20.80 14.52 6.13
N VAL A 155 -20.56 15.17 7.27
CA VAL A 155 -20.32 14.44 8.52
C VAL A 155 -21.65 13.84 8.96
#